data_AF-A0A090M8E9-F1
#
_entry.id   AF-A0A090M8E9-F1
#
_cell.length_a   1.000
_cell.length_b   1.000
_cell.length_c   1.000
_cell.angle_alpha   90.00
_cell.angle_beta   90.00
_cell.angle_gamma   90.00
#
_symmetry.space_group_name_H-M   'P 1'
#
loop_
_entity.id
_entity.type
_entity.pdbx_description
1 polymer ?
#
loop_
_entity_poly.entity_id
_entity_poly.type
_entity_poly.pdbx_seq_one_letter_code
_entity_poly.pdbx_strand_id
1 'polypeptide(L)'
;MRAARAQATTMMVASSATRSQYTSRRGVAHRPRALALRPSPDVIAPSTSSSSDDPACTVVVFAPVDEDSFMHYPPELVERGRFERRAPSFGEVFEQMGRRVGWSDADGKTLGLEVVSTTASEAEMIDKAKKADVVIAIGVQDEETASRVRRAAATCATMCGLDSPPLEADERICFNATSDLRKILARLTPWSQAAKDVRLMDQAKELYERKNHLDTLVMILLLVDASGFRVPAMDINQDITLGNVWCIASNCNKQLLACYKNPQCKKSLDCVDACGLTDQVCTYTCIRSYQNDEFEKLARCMLHKHNCLGNDARRPQLPQVLPMQTWRGEPMSHDAAERIMQGWLGLPDEKGELRKFSWLAVSGENPAYDFFPCQFQIWYRGKGRNVFWYNPVFKVNTLDGRTVWRRSDYRCRRADSPGTFIFSFMDNGVTSEEYWRIVDAADDLSWALYYYAGAAKSAGQSYIGAVLATPDGKWPSDAEMARVEDSLWRGCGIKIWEMCQVDNSTAFDGDAPLDPLHEPYLIAD
;
A
#
# COMPACT_ATOMS: atom_id res chain seq x y z
N MET A 1 -59.31 -59.93 -25.73
CA MET A 1 -57.94 -60.49 -25.68
C MET A 1 -57.30 -60.08 -24.37
N ARG A 2 -56.67 -61.06 -23.71
CA ARG A 2 -55.77 -61.05 -22.52
C ARG A 2 -55.06 -59.70 -22.24
N ALA A 3 -54.69 -59.29 -21.04
CA ALA A 3 -54.91 -59.67 -19.63
C ALA A 3 -54.18 -58.60 -18.78
N ALA A 4 -54.73 -58.28 -17.60
CA ALA A 4 -54.10 -57.92 -16.29
C ALA A 4 -52.94 -56.87 -16.24
N ARG A 5 -52.78 -55.99 -15.23
CA ARG A 5 -52.88 -56.12 -13.76
C ARG A 5 -52.96 -54.73 -13.09
N ALA A 6 -53.47 -54.75 -11.87
CA ALA A 6 -53.73 -53.66 -10.92
C ALA A 6 -52.50 -52.99 -10.29
N GLN A 7 -52.71 -51.79 -9.69
CA GLN A 7 -52.18 -51.46 -8.36
C GLN A 7 -53.12 -50.52 -7.59
N ALA A 8 -53.29 -50.87 -6.31
CA ALA A 8 -54.13 -50.30 -5.26
C ALA A 8 -53.37 -49.20 -4.46
N THR A 9 -54.02 -48.07 -4.10
CA THR A 9 -54.47 -47.68 -2.74
C THR A 9 -53.30 -47.51 -1.73
N THR A 10 -53.12 -46.41 -0.97
CA THR A 10 -53.93 -46.09 0.23
C THR A 10 -53.44 -44.83 0.99
N MET A 11 -54.42 -44.08 1.54
CA MET A 11 -54.48 -43.24 2.76
C MET A 11 -53.74 -41.90 2.92
N MET A 12 -54.56 -40.84 2.87
CA MET A 12 -54.50 -39.66 3.74
C MET A 12 -55.04 -39.99 5.15
N VAL A 13 -54.42 -39.41 6.18
CA VAL A 13 -55.04 -39.18 7.50
C VAL A 13 -54.67 -37.78 7.98
N ALA A 14 -55.68 -37.04 8.43
CA ALA A 14 -55.64 -35.68 8.94
C ALA A 14 -55.19 -35.63 10.42
N SER A 15 -54.73 -34.47 10.90
CA SER A 15 -55.16 -33.97 12.21
C SER A 15 -54.91 -32.47 12.38
N SER A 16 -55.86 -31.89 13.08
CA SER A 16 -56.21 -30.52 13.39
C SER A 16 -55.19 -29.70 14.18
N ALA A 17 -55.29 -28.39 13.94
CA ALA A 17 -54.70 -27.30 14.70
C ALA A 17 -55.20 -27.24 16.16
N THR A 18 -54.26 -26.95 17.07
CA THR A 18 -54.55 -26.44 18.41
C THR A 18 -53.84 -25.11 18.59
N ARG A 19 -54.66 -24.11 18.91
CA ARG A 19 -54.35 -22.71 19.16
C ARG A 19 -53.66 -22.60 20.52
N SER A 20 -52.41 -22.16 20.58
CA SER A 20 -51.74 -21.80 21.83
C SER A 20 -51.33 -20.33 21.79
N GLN A 21 -51.87 -19.59 22.76
CA GLN A 21 -51.61 -18.18 23.02
C GLN A 21 -50.14 -17.97 23.39
N TYR A 22 -49.42 -17.13 22.66
CA TYR A 22 -48.11 -16.62 23.10
C TYR A 22 -48.32 -15.24 23.74
N THR A 23 -48.32 -15.23 25.06
CA THR A 23 -48.23 -14.04 25.88
C THR A 23 -46.84 -13.41 25.73
N SER A 24 -46.84 -12.14 25.35
CA SER A 24 -45.71 -11.21 25.41
C SER A 24 -44.96 -11.28 26.75
N ARG A 25 -43.70 -11.71 26.70
CA ARG A 25 -42.70 -11.44 27.74
C ARG A 25 -41.67 -10.48 27.16
N ARG A 26 -41.67 -9.25 27.67
CA ARG A 26 -40.59 -8.27 27.53
C ARG A 26 -39.30 -8.91 28.04
N GLY A 27 -38.43 -9.30 27.12
CA GLY A 27 -37.04 -9.66 27.42
C GLY A 27 -36.22 -8.38 27.54
N VAL A 28 -35.64 -8.17 28.71
CA VAL A 28 -34.62 -7.16 28.99
C VAL A 28 -33.48 -7.35 27.99
N ALA A 29 -33.11 -6.29 27.27
CA ALA A 29 -32.02 -6.29 26.32
C ALA A 29 -30.72 -6.70 27.04
N HIS A 30 -30.22 -7.90 26.74
CA HIS A 30 -28.85 -8.26 27.07
C HIS A 30 -27.93 -7.37 26.23
N ARG A 31 -27.13 -6.52 26.90
CA ARG A 31 -25.95 -5.92 26.27
C ARG A 31 -25.13 -7.03 25.60
N PRO A 32 -24.76 -6.90 24.32
CA PRO A 32 -23.85 -7.86 23.71
C PRO A 32 -22.56 -7.89 24.54
N ARG A 33 -22.28 -9.07 25.07
CA ARG A 33 -21.02 -9.39 25.74
C ARG A 33 -19.95 -9.26 24.64
N ALA A 34 -18.93 -8.42 24.86
CA ALA A 34 -17.81 -8.28 23.93
C ALA A 34 -17.34 -9.66 23.48
N LEU A 35 -17.54 -9.97 22.20
CA LEU A 35 -17.00 -11.19 21.59
C LEU A 35 -15.49 -11.12 21.77
N ALA A 36 -14.91 -12.18 22.32
CA ALA A 36 -13.46 -12.29 22.47
C ALA A 36 -12.80 -11.96 21.13
N LEU A 37 -11.78 -11.09 21.16
CA LEU A 37 -10.95 -10.73 20.01
C LEU A 37 -10.60 -12.01 19.25
N ARG A 38 -11.10 -12.15 18.02
CA ARG A 38 -10.70 -13.22 17.11
C ARG A 38 -9.65 -12.59 16.19
N PRO A 39 -8.36 -12.83 16.44
CA PRO A 39 -7.32 -12.15 15.69
C PRO A 39 -7.38 -12.57 14.23
N SER A 40 -7.07 -11.62 13.34
CA SER A 40 -6.71 -11.94 11.95
C SER A 40 -5.59 -12.99 11.93
N PRO A 41 -5.51 -13.83 10.88
CA PRO A 41 -4.36 -14.72 10.74
C PRO A 41 -3.07 -13.90 10.74
N ASP A 42 -2.04 -14.39 11.40
CA ASP A 42 -0.72 -13.76 11.35
C ASP A 42 -0.21 -13.67 9.91
N VAL A 43 0.42 -12.55 9.58
CA VAL A 43 1.22 -12.43 8.37
C VAL A 43 2.27 -13.53 8.37
N ILE A 44 2.34 -14.26 7.27
CA ILE A 44 3.44 -15.19 7.07
C ILE A 44 4.61 -14.36 6.54
N ALA A 45 5.53 -14.05 7.45
CA ALA A 45 6.88 -13.61 7.10
C ALA A 45 7.68 -14.82 6.56
N PRO A 46 8.75 -14.61 5.78
CA PRO A 46 9.71 -15.68 5.54
C PRO A 46 10.07 -16.30 6.88
N SER A 47 9.95 -17.62 6.99
CA SER A 47 10.29 -18.32 8.21
C SER A 47 11.70 -17.92 8.61
N THR A 48 11.88 -17.43 9.83
CA THR A 48 13.12 -17.62 10.59
C THR A 48 13.24 -19.12 10.91
N SER A 49 13.18 -19.97 9.89
CA SER A 49 13.45 -21.39 10.00
C SER A 49 14.94 -21.50 10.32
N SER A 50 15.22 -21.79 11.59
CA SER A 50 16.49 -22.27 12.14
C SER A 50 17.73 -21.43 11.81
N SER A 51 18.05 -20.48 12.71
CA SER A 51 19.36 -20.36 13.39
C SER A 51 20.69 -20.57 12.63
N SER A 52 20.83 -20.35 11.32
CA SER A 52 22.16 -20.41 10.67
C SER A 52 22.46 -19.42 9.55
N ASP A 53 21.49 -18.76 8.94
CA ASP A 53 21.77 -17.97 7.73
C ASP A 53 21.72 -16.48 8.07
N ASP A 54 22.90 -15.90 8.32
CA ASP A 54 23.09 -14.44 8.35
C ASP A 54 22.44 -13.83 7.09
N PRO A 55 21.79 -12.65 7.18
CA PRO A 55 21.23 -11.98 6.02
C PRO A 55 22.32 -11.77 4.96
N ALA A 56 21.94 -11.87 3.68
CA ALA A 56 22.87 -11.75 2.56
C ALA A 56 23.40 -10.32 2.37
N CYS A 57 22.70 -9.33 2.92
CA CYS A 57 23.15 -7.96 3.05
C CYS A 57 22.55 -7.37 4.34
N THR A 58 23.39 -6.67 5.11
CA THR A 58 23.03 -6.09 6.41
C THR A 58 23.11 -4.56 6.37
N VAL A 59 22.00 -3.92 6.70
CA VAL A 59 21.93 -2.47 6.95
C VAL A 59 22.02 -2.23 8.45
N VAL A 60 22.86 -1.30 8.89
CA VAL A 60 22.87 -0.82 10.28
C VAL A 60 22.48 0.65 10.32
N VAL A 61 21.46 0.96 11.11
CA VAL A 61 20.97 2.32 11.32
C VAL A 61 21.34 2.79 12.72
N PHE A 62 22.17 3.81 12.80
CA PHE A 62 22.42 4.54 14.05
C PHE A 62 21.40 5.66 14.18
N ALA A 63 20.51 5.59 15.17
CA ALA A 63 19.43 6.57 15.37
C ALA A 63 19.21 6.89 16.86
N PRO A 64 18.62 8.05 17.20
CA PRO A 64 18.19 8.37 18.56
C PRO A 64 16.92 7.58 18.91
N VAL A 65 17.06 6.29 19.22
CA VAL A 65 15.96 5.30 19.26
C VAL A 65 14.79 5.64 20.18
N ASP A 66 15.04 6.40 21.25
CA ASP A 66 14.02 6.80 22.22
C ASP A 66 13.30 8.10 21.86
N GLU A 67 13.82 8.89 20.91
CA GLU A 67 13.25 10.17 20.49
C GLU A 67 12.08 10.01 19.51
N ASP A 68 11.19 11.00 19.48
CA ASP A 68 10.08 11.06 18.52
C ASP A 68 10.65 11.10 17.11
N SER A 69 10.18 10.19 16.24
CA SER A 69 10.56 10.19 14.84
C SER A 69 9.82 11.26 14.04
N PHE A 70 10.10 11.31 12.73
CA PHE A 70 9.40 12.15 11.78
C PHE A 70 8.06 11.58 11.29
N MET A 71 7.68 10.37 11.71
CA MET A 71 6.38 9.79 11.36
C MET A 71 5.27 10.42 12.21
N HIS A 72 4.03 10.34 11.72
CA HIS A 72 2.88 10.91 12.40
C HIS A 72 1.76 9.89 12.55
N TYR A 73 1.13 9.88 13.72
CA TYR A 73 -0.12 9.15 13.90
C TYR A 73 -1.28 9.85 13.17
N PRO A 74 -2.35 9.12 12.80
CA PRO A 74 -3.54 9.72 12.22
C PRO A 74 -4.09 10.87 13.10
N PRO A 75 -4.31 12.08 12.54
CA PRO A 75 -4.67 13.26 13.33
C PRO A 75 -5.90 13.07 14.23
N GLU A 76 -6.96 12.45 13.73
CA GLU A 76 -8.19 12.25 14.51
C GLU A 76 -7.95 11.30 15.71
N LEU A 77 -7.06 10.33 15.58
CA LEU A 77 -6.71 9.43 16.69
C LEU A 77 -5.84 10.14 17.74
N VAL A 78 -5.00 11.10 17.33
CA VAL A 78 -4.28 11.99 18.25
C VAL A 78 -5.25 12.88 19.01
N GLU A 79 -6.23 13.48 18.34
CA GLU A 79 -7.27 14.30 18.96
C GLU A 79 -8.11 13.53 19.99
N ARG A 80 -8.32 12.23 19.74
CA ARG A 80 -8.97 11.32 20.70
C ARG A 80 -8.09 10.94 21.90
N GLY A 81 -6.85 11.42 21.97
CA GLY A 81 -5.91 11.12 23.05
C GLY A 81 -5.44 9.67 23.09
N ARG A 82 -5.40 9.00 21.92
CA ARG A 82 -5.08 7.57 21.82
C ARG A 82 -3.62 7.24 22.08
N PHE A 83 -2.73 8.20 21.86
CA PHE A 83 -1.28 8.00 21.93
C PHE A 83 -0.65 8.85 23.03
N GLU A 84 0.27 8.25 23.79
CA GLU A 84 1.03 8.95 24.83
C GLU A 84 2.12 9.86 24.26
N ARG A 85 2.62 9.52 23.06
CA ARG A 85 3.67 10.25 22.33
C ARG A 85 3.09 10.97 21.14
N ARG A 86 3.79 12.00 20.66
CA ARG A 86 3.39 12.76 19.46
C ARG A 86 3.65 12.00 18.16
N ALA A 87 4.62 11.09 18.19
CA ALA A 87 5.06 10.27 17.07
C ALA A 87 5.59 8.92 17.59
N PRO A 88 5.62 7.87 16.75
CA PRO A 88 6.38 6.66 17.10
C PRO A 88 7.86 7.01 17.23
N SER A 89 8.60 6.26 18.05
CA SER A 89 10.03 6.53 18.23
C SER A 89 10.85 6.14 17.00
N PHE A 90 12.06 6.69 16.85
CA PHE A 90 12.99 6.23 15.81
C PHE A 90 13.27 4.72 15.92
N GLY A 91 13.36 4.18 17.14
CA GLY A 91 13.51 2.74 17.36
C GLY A 91 12.35 1.95 16.75
N GLU A 92 11.11 2.31 17.08
CA GLU A 92 9.92 1.64 16.53
C GLU A 92 9.87 1.72 14.99
N VAL A 93 10.14 2.90 14.43
CA VAL A 93 10.11 3.12 12.98
C VAL A 93 11.15 2.25 12.28
N PHE A 94 12.40 2.24 12.73
CA PHE A 94 13.46 1.52 12.04
C PHE A 94 13.43 0.01 12.33
N GLU A 95 12.91 -0.44 13.46
CA GLU A 95 12.55 -1.85 13.66
C GLU A 95 11.49 -2.31 12.64
N GLN A 96 10.47 -1.47 12.41
CA GLN A 96 9.45 -1.75 11.40
C GLN A 96 10.04 -1.71 9.97
N MET A 97 10.88 -0.73 9.66
CA MET A 97 11.58 -0.68 8.36
C MET A 97 12.45 -1.92 8.16
N GLY A 98 13.06 -2.47 9.21
CA GLY A 98 13.84 -3.70 9.08
C GLY A 98 13.02 -4.92 8.70
N ARG A 99 11.76 -5.00 9.15
CA ARG A 99 10.81 -6.01 8.66
C ARG A 99 10.49 -5.80 7.19
N ARG A 100 10.21 -4.56 6.78
CA ARG A 100 9.91 -4.18 5.38
C ARG A 100 11.08 -4.48 4.44
N VAL A 101 12.30 -4.18 4.88
CA VAL A 101 13.55 -4.53 4.16
C VAL A 101 13.64 -6.05 4.02
N GLY A 102 13.38 -6.82 5.08
CA GLY A 102 13.34 -8.28 5.03
C GLY A 102 12.23 -8.87 4.15
N TRP A 103 11.17 -8.10 3.86
CA TRP A 103 10.09 -8.48 2.94
C TRP A 103 10.34 -8.04 1.50
N SER A 104 11.45 -7.35 1.23
CA SER A 104 11.75 -6.89 -0.12
C SER A 104 12.15 -8.08 -1.00
N ASP A 105 11.63 -8.13 -2.23
CA ASP A 105 11.80 -9.24 -3.20
C ASP A 105 13.23 -9.31 -3.78
N ALA A 106 14.23 -9.48 -2.92
CA ALA A 106 15.64 -9.49 -3.28
C ALA A 106 16.10 -10.84 -3.90
N ASP A 107 15.56 -11.23 -5.07
CA ASP A 107 15.92 -12.47 -5.80
C ASP A 107 15.98 -13.73 -4.89
N GLY A 108 15.13 -13.79 -3.86
CA GLY A 108 15.08 -14.89 -2.88
C GLY A 108 16.16 -14.86 -1.79
N LYS A 109 16.91 -13.76 -1.65
CA LYS A 109 17.90 -13.53 -0.61
C LYS A 109 17.31 -12.68 0.52
N THR A 110 17.71 -12.97 1.75
CA THR A 110 17.28 -12.21 2.92
C THR A 110 18.09 -10.93 3.07
N LEU A 111 17.41 -9.79 3.17
CA LEU A 111 18.00 -8.53 3.63
C LEU A 111 17.74 -8.37 5.13
N GLY A 112 18.70 -7.82 5.85
CA GLY A 112 18.58 -7.50 7.26
C GLY A 112 18.78 -6.01 7.52
N LEU A 113 18.08 -5.50 8.52
CA LEU A 113 18.35 -4.18 9.08
C LEU A 113 18.34 -4.25 10.59
N GLU A 114 19.37 -3.70 11.22
CA GLU A 114 19.46 -3.52 12.66
C GLU A 114 19.49 -2.03 13.00
N VAL A 115 18.66 -1.61 13.96
CA VAL A 115 18.72 -0.27 14.53
C VAL A 115 19.54 -0.30 15.82
N VAL A 116 20.44 0.67 15.98
CA VAL A 116 21.34 0.81 17.11
C VAL A 116 21.23 2.24 17.63
N SER A 117 21.16 2.40 18.95
CA SER A 117 21.08 3.73 19.57
C SER A 117 22.35 4.54 19.30
N THR A 118 22.20 5.84 18.99
CA THR A 118 23.32 6.80 18.98
C THR A 118 23.94 7.01 20.37
N THR A 119 23.23 6.62 21.44
CA THR A 119 23.74 6.62 22.81
C THR A 119 24.43 5.31 23.21
N ALA A 120 24.43 4.29 22.34
CA ALA A 120 25.10 3.02 22.59
C ALA A 120 26.62 3.19 22.80
N SER A 121 27.22 2.21 23.49
CA SER A 121 28.68 2.21 23.68
C SER A 121 29.39 2.05 22.34
N GLU A 122 30.59 2.62 22.21
CA GLU A 122 31.38 2.46 20.98
C GLU A 122 31.65 0.99 20.64
N ALA A 123 31.92 0.16 21.66
CA ALA A 123 32.15 -1.28 21.46
C ALA A 123 30.93 -1.98 20.87
N GLU A 124 29.73 -1.61 21.32
CA GLU A 124 28.47 -2.12 20.78
C GLU A 124 28.23 -1.65 19.34
N MET A 125 28.45 -0.36 19.06
CA MET A 125 28.30 0.18 17.71
C MET A 125 29.26 -0.51 16.72
N ILE A 126 30.52 -0.73 17.10
CA ILE A 126 31.50 -1.45 16.30
C ILE A 126 31.09 -2.91 16.09
N ASP A 127 30.64 -3.60 17.14
CA ASP A 127 30.23 -5.00 17.04
C ASP A 127 29.07 -5.17 16.05
N LYS A 128 28.05 -4.31 16.16
CA LYS A 128 26.89 -4.31 15.27
C LYS A 128 27.24 -3.94 13.83
N ALA A 129 28.09 -2.93 13.63
CA ALA A 129 28.48 -2.49 12.29
C ALA A 129 29.53 -3.38 11.61
N LYS A 130 30.13 -4.35 12.34
CA LYS A 130 31.24 -5.18 11.84
C LYS A 130 30.91 -5.94 10.54
N LYS A 131 29.65 -6.34 10.36
CA LYS A 131 29.14 -7.05 9.18
C LYS A 131 28.23 -6.16 8.30
N ALA A 132 28.15 -4.87 8.58
CA ALA A 132 27.28 -3.98 7.82
C ALA A 132 27.82 -3.75 6.40
N ASP A 133 26.97 -3.92 5.41
CA ASP A 133 27.22 -3.54 4.02
C ASP A 133 26.83 -2.08 3.77
N VAL A 134 25.83 -1.60 4.52
CA VAL A 134 25.34 -0.22 4.50
C VAL A 134 25.21 0.29 5.93
N VAL A 135 25.75 1.48 6.20
CA VAL A 135 25.52 2.21 7.44
C VAL A 135 24.71 3.48 7.15
N ILE A 136 23.65 3.70 7.92
CA ILE A 136 22.87 4.93 7.89
C ILE A 136 22.98 5.57 9.28
N ALA A 137 23.36 6.85 9.34
CA ALA A 137 23.39 7.61 10.58
C ALA A 137 22.32 8.69 10.54
N ILE A 138 21.51 8.79 11.59
CA ILE A 138 20.33 9.66 11.64
C ILE A 138 20.45 10.63 12.80
N GLY A 139 20.25 11.92 12.52
CA GLY A 139 20.12 12.95 13.54
C GLY A 139 21.37 13.18 14.39
N VAL A 140 22.57 12.79 13.93
CA VAL A 140 23.81 12.99 14.70
C VAL A 140 24.24 14.45 14.63
N GLN A 141 24.14 15.18 15.75
CA GLN A 141 24.43 16.62 15.80
C GLN A 141 25.80 16.96 16.40
N ASP A 142 26.40 16.05 17.18
CA ASP A 142 27.64 16.29 17.91
C ASP A 142 28.81 15.45 17.40
N GLU A 143 30.02 16.00 17.53
CA GLU A 143 31.25 15.42 17.01
C GLU A 143 31.71 14.18 17.80
N GLU A 144 31.30 14.03 19.06
CA GLU A 144 31.65 12.87 19.89
C GLU A 144 30.91 11.62 19.39
N THR A 145 29.60 11.74 19.18
CA THR A 145 28.76 10.70 18.58
C THR A 145 29.19 10.43 17.13
N ALA A 146 29.42 11.48 16.33
CA ALA A 146 29.92 11.32 14.96
C ALA A 146 31.23 10.52 14.92
N SER A 147 32.17 10.82 15.83
CA SER A 147 33.44 10.09 15.94
C SER A 147 33.26 8.60 16.26
N ARG A 148 32.29 8.24 17.11
CA ARG A 148 31.94 6.83 17.39
C ARG A 148 31.33 6.16 16.16
N VAL A 149 30.40 6.83 15.47
CA VAL A 149 29.81 6.33 14.21
C VAL A 149 30.89 6.10 13.14
N ARG A 150 31.82 7.05 12.94
CA ARG A 150 32.93 6.90 11.97
C ARG A 150 33.78 5.68 12.26
N ARG A 151 34.12 5.44 13.54
CA ARG A 151 34.90 4.26 13.94
C ARG A 151 34.13 2.96 13.73
N ALA A 152 32.83 2.93 14.07
CA ALA A 152 31.98 1.78 13.82
C ALA A 152 31.82 1.48 12.31
N ALA A 153 31.66 2.52 11.50
CA ALA A 153 31.47 2.40 10.06
C ALA A 153 32.77 2.26 9.26
N ALA A 154 33.95 2.24 9.88
CA ALA A 154 35.23 2.40 9.18
C ALA A 154 35.48 1.39 8.05
N THR A 155 34.95 0.18 8.17
CA THR A 155 35.08 -0.88 7.15
C THR A 155 33.86 -1.00 6.22
N CYS A 156 32.80 -0.25 6.47
CA CYS A 156 31.57 -0.29 5.69
C CYS A 156 31.76 0.43 4.36
N ALA A 157 31.36 -0.23 3.27
CA ALA A 157 31.55 0.27 1.91
C ALA A 157 30.62 1.45 1.60
N THR A 158 29.37 1.39 2.05
CA THR A 158 28.36 2.43 1.81
C THR A 158 27.95 3.07 3.12
N MET A 159 27.97 4.40 3.20
CA MET A 159 27.54 5.15 4.37
C MET A 159 26.79 6.41 3.97
N CYS A 160 25.66 6.66 4.62
CA CYS A 160 24.80 7.82 4.41
C CYS A 160 24.52 8.53 5.76
N GLY A 161 24.71 9.84 5.81
CA GLY A 161 24.28 10.69 6.92
C GLY A 161 22.96 11.38 6.58
N LEU A 162 21.94 11.16 7.39
CA LEU A 162 20.62 11.77 7.26
C LEU A 162 20.39 12.71 8.44
N ASP A 163 20.10 13.98 8.17
CA ASP A 163 20.06 15.04 9.19
C ASP A 163 21.29 14.99 10.13
N SER A 164 22.48 14.65 9.60
CA SER A 164 23.70 14.38 10.38
C SER A 164 24.90 15.20 9.86
N PRO A 165 24.91 16.53 10.01
CA PRO A 165 25.92 17.41 9.40
C PRO A 165 27.39 17.03 9.69
N PRO A 166 27.78 16.62 10.91
CA PRO A 166 29.15 16.19 11.19
C PRO A 166 29.64 15.00 10.35
N LEU A 167 28.73 14.21 9.76
CA LEU A 167 29.06 13.00 9.01
C LEU A 167 29.03 13.19 7.48
N GLU A 168 28.72 14.39 6.97
CA GLU A 168 28.62 14.64 5.52
C GLU A 168 29.91 14.31 4.77
N ALA A 169 31.08 14.53 5.40
CA ALA A 169 32.37 14.23 4.79
C ALA A 169 32.67 12.72 4.73
N ASP A 170 31.95 11.90 5.50
CA ASP A 170 32.13 10.44 5.58
C ASP A 170 31.22 9.68 4.61
N GLU A 171 30.27 10.37 3.97
CA GLU A 171 29.34 9.80 3.02
C GLU A 171 30.05 9.16 1.83
N ARG A 172 29.62 7.96 1.47
CA ARG A 172 30.27 7.15 0.43
C ARG A 172 29.36 6.05 -0.10
N ILE A 173 29.61 5.65 -1.33
CA ILE A 173 29.00 4.48 -1.98
C ILE A 173 30.12 3.55 -2.43
N CYS A 174 30.14 2.28 -2.02
CA CYS A 174 31.20 1.34 -2.40
C CYS A 174 32.64 1.91 -2.21
N PHE A 175 32.92 2.50 -1.05
CA PHE A 175 34.16 3.21 -0.67
C PHE A 175 34.45 4.51 -1.44
N ASN A 176 33.56 4.91 -2.34
CA ASN A 176 33.68 6.16 -3.09
C ASN A 176 33.03 7.30 -2.31
N ALA A 177 33.85 8.14 -1.68
CA ALA A 177 33.39 9.36 -0.99
C ALA A 177 32.54 10.26 -1.89
N THR A 178 31.44 10.84 -1.41
CA THR A 178 30.57 11.79 -2.14
C THR A 178 30.86 13.25 -1.81
N SER A 179 32.12 13.55 -1.45
CA SER A 179 32.60 14.85 -0.99
C SER A 179 32.44 15.98 -2.01
N ASP A 180 32.60 17.23 -1.54
CA ASP A 180 32.41 18.44 -2.36
C ASP A 180 33.31 18.51 -3.61
N LEU A 181 34.55 18.02 -3.51
CA LEU A 181 35.44 17.89 -4.67
C LEU A 181 34.85 16.98 -5.75
N ARG A 182 34.16 15.91 -5.33
CA ARG A 182 33.51 14.97 -6.23
C ARG A 182 32.21 15.52 -6.80
N LYS A 183 31.47 16.34 -6.04
CA LYS A 183 30.32 17.12 -6.55
C LYS A 183 30.74 18.09 -7.66
N ILE A 184 31.90 18.74 -7.52
CA ILE A 184 32.46 19.60 -8.58
C ILE A 184 32.81 18.77 -9.83
N LEU A 185 33.48 17.62 -9.66
CA LEU A 185 33.81 16.73 -10.77
C LEU A 185 32.56 16.17 -11.47
N ALA A 186 31.52 15.86 -10.71
CA ALA A 186 30.23 15.39 -11.21
C ALA A 186 29.56 16.41 -12.15
N ARG A 187 29.64 17.72 -11.82
CA ARG A 187 29.14 18.80 -12.69
C ARG A 187 29.90 18.90 -14.01
N LEU A 188 31.20 18.60 -14.00
CA LEU A 188 32.06 18.64 -15.19
C LEU A 188 31.90 17.40 -16.08
N THR A 189 31.60 16.25 -15.48
CA THR A 189 31.41 14.97 -16.20
C THR A 189 30.14 14.25 -15.73
N PRO A 190 28.95 14.71 -16.18
CA PRO A 190 27.65 14.19 -15.73
C PRO A 190 27.42 12.70 -15.98
N TRP A 191 28.17 12.09 -16.90
CA TRP A 191 28.09 10.67 -17.24
C TRP A 191 29.08 9.78 -16.48
N SER A 192 29.93 10.35 -15.61
CA SER A 192 30.92 9.60 -14.83
C SER A 192 30.28 8.79 -13.70
N GLN A 193 30.98 7.78 -13.18
CA GLN A 193 30.55 7.06 -11.98
C GLN A 193 30.42 8.01 -10.77
N ALA A 194 31.32 8.98 -10.65
CA ALA A 194 31.25 10.02 -9.62
C ALA A 194 29.93 10.82 -9.68
N ALA A 195 29.45 11.15 -10.87
CA ALA A 195 28.16 11.83 -11.04
C ALA A 195 26.96 10.92 -10.75
N LYS A 196 27.08 9.62 -10.96
CA LYS A 196 26.04 8.66 -10.54
C LYS A 196 25.97 8.54 -9.03
N ASP A 197 27.10 8.35 -8.36
CA ASP A 197 27.17 8.20 -6.91
C ASP A 197 26.63 9.44 -6.18
N VAL A 198 27.02 10.64 -6.63
CA VAL A 198 26.52 11.91 -6.05
C VAL A 198 25.00 12.03 -6.24
N ARG A 199 24.48 11.79 -7.45
CA ARG A 199 23.04 11.85 -7.72
C ARG A 199 22.24 10.84 -6.89
N LEU A 200 22.77 9.63 -6.72
CA LEU A 200 22.12 8.61 -5.90
C LEU A 200 22.07 9.04 -4.43
N MET A 201 23.14 9.61 -3.90
CA MET A 201 23.16 10.12 -2.52
C MET A 201 22.19 11.29 -2.33
N ASP A 202 22.15 12.22 -3.29
CA ASP A 202 21.17 13.33 -3.29
C ASP A 202 19.73 12.78 -3.31
N GLN A 203 19.44 11.79 -4.18
CA GLN A 203 18.15 11.13 -4.25
C GLN A 203 17.78 10.41 -2.93
N ALA A 204 18.73 9.73 -2.29
CA ALA A 204 18.51 9.10 -0.99
C ALA A 204 18.11 10.14 0.08
N LYS A 205 18.76 11.30 0.09
CA LYS A 205 18.42 12.41 0.99
C LYS A 205 17.06 13.02 0.67
N GLU A 206 16.76 13.27 -0.60
CA GLU A 206 15.45 13.78 -1.04
C GLU A 206 14.31 12.84 -0.64
N LEU A 207 14.48 11.53 -0.76
CA LEU A 207 13.50 10.54 -0.30
C LEU A 207 13.28 10.65 1.21
N TYR A 208 14.35 10.76 1.99
CA TYR A 208 14.24 10.94 3.44
C TYR A 208 13.59 12.28 3.84
N GLU A 209 13.85 13.35 3.11
CA GLU A 209 13.27 14.69 3.34
C GLU A 209 11.75 14.74 3.19
N ARG A 210 11.14 13.76 2.49
CA ARG A 210 9.69 13.65 2.35
C ARG A 210 9.00 13.08 3.58
N LYS A 211 9.77 12.58 4.56
CA LYS A 211 9.33 12.18 5.90
C LYS A 211 8.11 11.24 5.91
N ASN A 212 8.13 10.21 5.05
CA ASN A 212 7.14 9.14 5.05
C ASN A 212 7.79 7.75 4.95
N HIS A 213 7.02 6.72 5.31
CA HIS A 213 7.53 5.36 5.47
C HIS A 213 7.87 4.66 4.14
N LEU A 214 7.13 4.93 3.06
CA LEU A 214 7.44 4.36 1.75
C LEU A 214 8.74 4.93 1.19
N ASP A 215 8.92 6.25 1.21
CA ASP A 215 10.15 6.87 0.72
C ASP A 215 11.36 6.50 1.60
N THR A 216 11.16 6.34 2.91
CA THR A 216 12.20 5.81 3.82
C THR A 216 12.60 4.39 3.43
N LEU A 217 11.64 3.51 3.13
CA LEU A 217 11.93 2.15 2.65
C LEU A 217 12.68 2.18 1.31
N VAL A 218 12.20 2.96 0.34
CA VAL A 218 12.83 3.10 -0.98
C VAL A 218 14.26 3.63 -0.85
N MET A 219 14.51 4.61 0.02
CA MET A 219 15.84 5.12 0.31
C MET A 219 16.76 4.00 0.83
N ILE A 220 16.31 3.18 1.78
CA ILE A 220 17.13 2.08 2.31
C ILE A 220 17.45 1.09 1.18
N LEU A 221 16.46 0.70 0.38
CA LEU A 221 16.64 -0.24 -0.72
C LEU A 221 17.53 0.33 -1.83
N LEU A 222 17.47 1.63 -2.08
CA LEU A 222 18.35 2.33 -3.02
C LEU A 222 19.81 2.27 -2.54
N LEU A 223 20.07 2.47 -1.25
CA LEU A 223 21.41 2.37 -0.68
C LEU A 223 21.95 0.94 -0.67
N VAL A 224 21.07 -0.06 -0.47
CA VAL A 224 21.40 -1.49 -0.61
C VAL A 224 21.76 -1.83 -2.06
N ASP A 225 20.98 -1.37 -3.03
CA ASP A 225 21.28 -1.57 -4.45
C ASP A 225 22.63 -0.91 -4.82
N ALA A 226 22.84 0.32 -4.33
CA ALA A 226 24.08 1.07 -4.52
C ALA A 226 25.31 0.43 -3.87
N SER A 227 25.15 -0.41 -2.84
CA SER A 227 26.26 -1.16 -2.23
C SER A 227 26.73 -2.34 -3.09
N GLY A 228 26.09 -2.57 -4.23
CA GLY A 228 26.36 -3.68 -5.15
C GLY A 228 25.46 -4.89 -4.93
N PHE A 229 24.51 -4.81 -3.98
CA PHE A 229 23.53 -5.87 -3.75
C PHE A 229 22.24 -5.57 -4.51
N ARG A 230 22.04 -6.23 -5.66
CA ARG A 230 20.87 -5.98 -6.52
C ARG A 230 19.55 -6.12 -5.76
N VAL A 231 18.71 -5.08 -5.84
CA VAL A 231 17.32 -5.09 -5.36
C VAL A 231 16.38 -4.92 -6.55
N PRO A 232 15.69 -5.99 -7.03
CA PRO A 232 14.83 -5.91 -8.22
C PRO A 232 13.75 -4.83 -8.17
N ALA A 233 13.24 -4.49 -6.97
CA ALA A 233 12.29 -3.40 -6.81
C ALA A 233 12.85 -2.02 -7.23
N MET A 234 14.18 -1.86 -7.25
CA MET A 234 14.88 -0.64 -7.66
C MET A 234 15.23 -0.61 -9.16
N ASP A 235 14.93 -1.66 -9.94
CA ASP A 235 15.26 -1.72 -11.38
C ASP A 235 14.58 -0.59 -12.20
N ILE A 236 13.50 0.03 -11.69
CA ILE A 236 12.85 1.18 -12.34
C ILE A 236 13.69 2.47 -12.29
N ASN A 237 14.70 2.56 -11.42
CA ASN A 237 15.61 3.72 -11.33
C ASN A 237 16.60 3.83 -12.52
N GLN A 238 16.48 3.02 -13.57
CA GLN A 238 17.42 3.08 -14.69
C GLN A 238 17.15 4.28 -15.62
N ASP A 239 18.22 5.02 -15.94
CA ASP A 239 18.22 6.16 -16.84
C ASP A 239 17.51 5.83 -18.18
N ILE A 240 16.69 6.76 -18.69
CA ILE A 240 16.11 6.66 -20.03
C ILE A 240 17.26 6.58 -21.07
N THR A 241 17.36 5.46 -21.77
CA THR A 241 18.42 5.27 -22.76
C THR A 241 18.03 5.80 -24.14
N LEU A 242 19.03 6.02 -25.02
CA LEU A 242 18.80 6.34 -26.44
C LEU A 242 17.92 5.28 -27.14
N GLY A 243 18.02 4.01 -26.72
CA GLY A 243 17.19 2.93 -27.23
C GLY A 243 15.71 3.11 -26.86
N ASN A 244 15.43 3.51 -25.62
CA ASN A 244 14.07 3.78 -25.12
C ASN A 244 13.43 4.90 -25.96
N VAL A 245 14.16 6.00 -26.17
CA VAL A 245 13.71 7.15 -26.98
C VAL A 245 13.44 6.72 -28.43
N TRP A 246 14.35 5.95 -29.04
CA TRP A 246 14.18 5.47 -30.41
C TRP A 246 12.98 4.53 -30.55
N CYS A 247 12.71 3.67 -29.57
CA CYS A 247 11.54 2.80 -29.56
C CYS A 247 10.24 3.61 -29.56
N ILE A 248 10.13 4.61 -28.67
CA ILE A 248 8.95 5.47 -28.55
C ILE A 248 8.75 6.25 -29.87
N ALA A 249 9.82 6.88 -30.36
CA ALA A 249 9.77 7.65 -31.60
C ALA A 249 9.42 6.80 -32.83
N SER A 250 9.83 5.54 -32.88
CA SER A 250 9.59 4.68 -34.06
C SER A 250 8.22 4.01 -34.04
N ASN A 251 7.78 3.56 -32.87
CA ASN A 251 6.56 2.74 -32.73
C ASN A 251 5.32 3.55 -32.31
N CYS A 252 5.53 4.67 -31.60
CA CYS A 252 4.46 5.44 -30.98
C CYS A 252 4.38 6.88 -31.49
N ASN A 253 5.00 7.19 -32.64
CA ASN A 253 5.06 8.54 -33.21
C ASN A 253 3.70 9.23 -33.35
N LYS A 254 2.65 8.50 -33.75
CA LYS A 254 1.30 9.06 -33.92
C LYS A 254 0.72 9.53 -32.59
N GLN A 255 0.82 8.68 -31.56
CA GLN A 255 0.36 8.99 -30.21
C GLN A 255 1.20 10.10 -29.59
N LEU A 256 2.53 10.05 -29.79
CA LEU A 256 3.46 11.06 -29.32
C LEU A 256 3.13 12.43 -29.93
N LEU A 257 2.94 12.50 -31.24
CA LEU A 257 2.57 13.73 -31.93
C LEU A 257 1.18 14.25 -31.51
N ALA A 258 0.20 13.35 -31.31
CA ALA A 258 -1.11 13.72 -30.79
C ALA A 258 -1.01 14.31 -29.38
N CYS A 259 -0.19 13.71 -28.51
CA CYS A 259 0.06 14.21 -27.18
C CYS A 259 0.73 15.59 -27.20
N TYR A 260 1.79 15.79 -27.99
CA TYR A 260 2.44 17.11 -28.11
C TYR A 260 1.53 18.22 -28.65
N LYS A 261 0.51 17.86 -29.44
CA LYS A 261 -0.51 18.80 -29.93
C LYS A 261 -1.60 19.10 -28.90
N ASN A 262 -1.71 18.29 -27.84
CA ASN A 262 -2.64 18.52 -26.73
C ASN A 262 -1.89 19.18 -25.56
N PRO A 263 -2.18 20.45 -25.19
CA PRO A 263 -1.53 21.13 -24.07
C PRO A 263 -1.65 20.38 -22.73
N GLN A 264 -2.77 19.69 -22.50
CA GLN A 264 -2.99 18.91 -21.28
C GLN A 264 -2.14 17.65 -21.25
N CYS A 265 -1.95 16.99 -22.39
CA CYS A 265 -1.08 15.84 -22.50
C CYS A 265 0.39 16.24 -22.30
N LYS A 266 0.80 17.39 -22.86
CA LYS A 266 2.12 17.94 -22.58
C LYS A 266 2.35 18.21 -21.09
N LYS A 267 1.38 18.83 -20.40
CA LYS A 267 1.45 19.01 -18.93
C LYS A 267 1.60 17.68 -18.19
N SER A 268 0.92 16.62 -18.65
CA SER A 268 1.04 15.29 -18.05
C SER A 268 2.45 14.74 -18.18
N LEU A 269 3.04 14.83 -19.39
CA LEU A 269 4.41 14.38 -19.65
C LEU A 269 5.44 15.19 -18.87
N ASP A 270 5.38 16.52 -18.95
CA ASP A 270 6.32 17.42 -18.28
C ASP A 270 6.28 17.22 -16.74
N CYS A 271 5.09 16.95 -16.18
CA CYS A 271 4.93 16.67 -14.76
C CYS A 271 5.53 15.32 -14.34
N VAL A 272 5.22 14.25 -15.08
CA VAL A 272 5.74 12.91 -14.79
C VAL A 272 7.27 12.85 -14.95
N ASP A 273 7.81 13.52 -15.96
CA ASP A 273 9.26 13.62 -16.19
C ASP A 273 9.98 14.29 -14.99
N ALA A 274 9.34 15.29 -14.39
CA ALA A 274 9.88 16.01 -13.23
C ALA A 274 9.83 15.22 -11.92
N CYS A 275 9.01 14.17 -11.81
CA CYS A 275 8.86 13.39 -10.57
C CYS A 275 10.05 12.46 -10.28
N GLY A 276 10.83 12.08 -11.30
CA GLY A 276 11.76 10.96 -11.20
C GLY A 276 11.05 9.60 -11.23
N LEU A 277 11.77 8.54 -11.63
CA LEU A 277 11.15 7.25 -12.00
C LEU A 277 10.63 6.42 -10.81
N THR A 278 11.12 6.66 -9.59
CA THR A 278 10.71 5.95 -8.38
C THR A 278 9.62 6.65 -7.57
N ASP A 279 9.31 7.90 -7.86
CA ASP A 279 8.33 8.67 -7.11
C ASP A 279 6.90 8.33 -7.56
N GLN A 280 6.34 7.28 -6.94
CA GLN A 280 4.98 6.83 -7.24
C GLN A 280 3.93 7.88 -6.85
N VAL A 281 4.12 8.58 -5.73
CA VAL A 281 3.17 9.59 -5.23
C VAL A 281 3.08 10.77 -6.20
N CYS A 282 4.22 11.33 -6.59
CA CYS A 282 4.28 12.42 -7.57
C CYS A 282 3.74 11.97 -8.93
N THR A 283 4.21 10.80 -9.43
CA THR A 283 3.78 10.29 -10.74
C THR A 283 2.27 10.09 -10.80
N TYR A 284 1.68 9.44 -9.78
CA TYR A 284 0.24 9.21 -9.74
C TYR A 284 -0.53 10.53 -9.59
N THR A 285 -0.05 11.45 -8.76
CA THR A 285 -0.64 12.80 -8.60
C THR A 285 -0.64 13.58 -9.92
N CYS A 286 0.46 13.55 -10.68
CA CYS A 286 0.55 14.15 -12.01
C CYS A 286 -0.48 13.54 -12.98
N ILE A 287 -0.54 12.20 -13.04
CA ILE A 287 -1.47 11.48 -13.90
C ILE A 287 -2.92 11.85 -13.54
N ARG A 288 -3.30 11.82 -12.26
CA ARG A 288 -4.66 12.15 -11.82
C ARG A 288 -5.00 13.64 -11.94
N SER A 289 -4.01 14.52 -11.87
CA SER A 289 -4.20 15.96 -12.09
C SER A 289 -4.48 16.29 -13.55
N TYR A 290 -3.77 15.64 -14.47
CA TYR A 290 -3.77 16.00 -15.89
C TYR A 290 -4.37 14.94 -16.83
N GLN A 291 -4.98 13.88 -16.28
CA GLN A 291 -5.56 12.75 -17.03
C GLN A 291 -6.34 13.19 -18.27
N ASN A 292 -5.98 12.61 -19.42
CA ASN A 292 -6.59 12.85 -20.73
C ASN A 292 -6.35 11.65 -21.67
N ASP A 293 -7.19 11.52 -22.70
CA ASP A 293 -7.19 10.39 -23.63
C ASP A 293 -5.88 10.27 -24.44
N GLU A 294 -5.27 11.39 -24.84
CA GLU A 294 -4.03 11.36 -25.61
C GLU A 294 -2.87 10.78 -24.80
N PHE A 295 -2.79 11.14 -23.51
CA PHE A 295 -1.80 10.58 -22.59
C PHE A 295 -2.02 9.09 -22.40
N GLU A 296 -3.26 8.66 -22.16
CA GLU A 296 -3.60 7.23 -22.01
C GLU A 296 -3.18 6.42 -23.25
N LYS A 297 -3.48 6.93 -24.45
CA LYS A 297 -3.11 6.28 -25.72
C LYS A 297 -1.58 6.20 -25.88
N LEU A 298 -0.85 7.25 -25.49
CA LEU A 298 0.60 7.26 -25.53
C LEU A 298 1.21 6.29 -24.52
N ALA A 299 0.79 6.33 -23.25
CA ALA A 299 1.21 5.44 -22.19
C ALA A 299 0.96 3.97 -22.58
N ARG A 300 -0.23 3.66 -23.11
CA ARG A 300 -0.56 2.32 -23.63
C ARG A 300 0.34 1.88 -24.78
N CYS A 301 0.71 2.79 -25.68
CA CYS A 301 1.62 2.47 -26.76
C CYS A 301 3.03 2.15 -26.24
N MET A 302 3.60 3.05 -25.43
CA MET A 302 5.00 2.98 -25.01
C MET A 302 5.24 1.92 -23.93
N LEU A 303 4.35 1.81 -22.93
CA LEU A 303 4.54 0.90 -21.80
C LEU A 303 3.98 -0.48 -22.13
N HIS A 304 2.73 -0.55 -22.58
CA HIS A 304 2.05 -1.84 -22.71
C HIS A 304 2.27 -2.51 -24.07
N LYS A 305 2.06 -1.80 -25.18
CA LYS A 305 2.07 -2.41 -26.52
C LYS A 305 3.49 -2.73 -27.01
N HIS A 306 4.43 -1.83 -26.77
CA HIS A 306 5.81 -1.97 -27.24
C HIS A 306 6.83 -2.17 -26.11
N ASN A 307 6.44 -1.94 -24.86
CA ASN A 307 7.32 -1.98 -23.68
C ASN A 307 8.68 -1.33 -23.93
N CYS A 308 8.67 -0.10 -24.43
CA CYS A 308 9.88 0.62 -24.82
C CYS A 308 10.84 0.91 -23.65
N LEU A 309 10.38 0.76 -22.41
CA LEU A 309 11.21 0.87 -21.21
C LEU A 309 11.76 -0.48 -20.74
N GLY A 310 11.29 -1.61 -21.29
CA GLY A 310 11.72 -2.95 -20.88
C GLY A 310 11.28 -3.35 -19.47
N ASN A 311 10.29 -2.66 -18.90
CA ASN A 311 9.86 -2.88 -17.53
C ASN A 311 9.13 -4.22 -17.36
N ASP A 312 9.36 -4.88 -16.22
CA ASP A 312 8.77 -6.18 -15.87
C ASP A 312 8.51 -6.28 -14.35
N ALA A 313 7.80 -5.30 -13.78
CA ALA A 313 7.52 -5.33 -12.34
C ALA A 313 6.68 -6.54 -11.95
N ARG A 314 7.03 -7.13 -10.81
CA ARG A 314 6.33 -8.27 -10.22
C ARG A 314 5.55 -7.81 -9.01
N ARG A 315 4.38 -8.41 -8.81
CA ARG A 315 3.61 -8.18 -7.60
C ARG A 315 4.38 -8.71 -6.40
N PRO A 316 4.48 -7.94 -5.29
CA PRO A 316 5.16 -8.39 -4.10
C PRO A 316 4.53 -9.66 -3.53
N GLN A 317 5.35 -10.63 -3.15
CA GLN A 317 4.87 -11.85 -2.49
C GLN A 317 4.89 -11.75 -0.97
N LEU A 318 5.69 -10.82 -0.43
CA LEU A 318 5.85 -10.59 1.00
C LEU A 318 5.37 -9.17 1.40
N PRO A 319 4.86 -8.99 2.63
CA PRO A 319 4.47 -10.07 3.55
C PRO A 319 3.30 -10.88 2.98
N GLN A 320 3.23 -12.18 3.29
CA GLN A 320 2.10 -12.98 2.87
C GLN A 320 0.93 -12.77 3.85
N VAL A 321 0.03 -11.88 3.46
CA VAL A 321 -1.21 -11.58 4.18
C VAL A 321 -2.27 -12.63 3.89
N LEU A 322 -2.98 -13.17 4.88
CA LEU A 322 -4.06 -14.15 4.65
C LEU A 322 -5.44 -13.52 4.85
N PRO A 323 -6.48 -13.96 4.11
CA PRO A 323 -7.83 -13.48 4.36
C PRO A 323 -8.37 -14.03 5.70
N MET A 324 -9.27 -13.30 6.33
CA MET A 324 -9.99 -13.77 7.51
C MET A 324 -10.76 -15.08 7.24
N GLN A 325 -10.79 -15.97 8.23
CA GLN A 325 -11.31 -17.33 8.06
C GLN A 325 -12.74 -17.53 8.56
N THR A 326 -13.25 -16.64 9.40
CA THR A 326 -14.62 -16.72 9.93
C THR A 326 -15.24 -15.34 10.02
N TRP A 327 -16.54 -15.22 9.73
CA TRP A 327 -17.32 -13.99 9.90
C TRP A 327 -18.68 -14.32 10.51
N ARG A 328 -19.14 -13.55 11.51
CA ARG A 328 -20.38 -13.84 12.27
C ARG A 328 -20.44 -15.24 12.87
N GLY A 329 -19.28 -15.77 13.27
CA GLY A 329 -19.16 -17.11 13.84
C GLY A 329 -19.11 -18.26 12.83
N GLU A 330 -19.36 -18.00 11.55
CA GLU A 330 -19.40 -19.01 10.49
C GLU A 330 -18.11 -19.02 9.65
N PRO A 331 -17.72 -20.16 9.04
CA PRO A 331 -16.61 -20.21 8.10
C PRO A 331 -16.78 -19.25 6.93
N MET A 332 -15.68 -18.60 6.52
CA MET A 332 -15.69 -17.65 5.41
C MET A 332 -16.06 -18.35 4.09
N SER A 333 -17.12 -17.88 3.44
CA SER A 333 -17.56 -18.31 2.12
C SER A 333 -17.40 -17.19 1.10
N HIS A 334 -17.44 -17.49 -0.20
CA HIS A 334 -17.39 -16.44 -1.23
C HIS A 334 -18.58 -15.48 -1.14
N ASP A 335 -19.76 -15.97 -0.76
CA ASP A 335 -20.94 -15.11 -0.64
C ASP A 335 -20.83 -14.20 0.59
N ALA A 336 -20.29 -14.70 1.70
CA ALA A 336 -19.96 -13.88 2.88
C ALA A 336 -18.90 -12.82 2.55
N ALA A 337 -17.83 -13.18 1.84
CA ALA A 337 -16.81 -12.25 1.41
C ALA A 337 -17.38 -11.14 0.52
N GLU A 338 -18.20 -11.48 -0.47
CA GLU A 338 -18.85 -10.49 -1.33
C GLU A 338 -19.87 -9.63 -0.57
N ARG A 339 -20.54 -10.17 0.45
CA ARG A 339 -21.42 -9.40 1.33
C ARG A 339 -20.64 -8.34 2.12
N ILE A 340 -19.45 -8.68 2.63
CA ILE A 340 -18.55 -7.72 3.28
C ILE A 340 -18.12 -6.65 2.29
N MET A 341 -17.64 -7.03 1.10
CA MET A 341 -17.21 -6.06 0.08
C MET A 341 -18.36 -5.14 -0.34
N GLN A 342 -19.56 -5.68 -0.63
CA GLN A 342 -20.76 -4.89 -0.95
C GLN A 342 -21.12 -3.91 0.19
N GLY A 343 -20.83 -4.28 1.44
CA GLY A 343 -20.95 -3.40 2.59
C GLY A 343 -22.35 -2.83 2.71
N TRP A 344 -22.47 -1.52 2.58
CA TRP A 344 -23.71 -0.81 2.79
C TRP A 344 -24.47 -0.47 1.51
N LEU A 345 -23.95 -0.83 0.34
CA LEU A 345 -24.57 -0.51 -0.95
C LEU A 345 -25.97 -1.11 -1.04
N GLY A 346 -26.95 -0.25 -1.33
CA GLY A 346 -28.36 -0.64 -1.48
C GLY A 346 -29.08 -0.95 -0.17
N LEU A 347 -28.46 -0.69 0.99
CA LEU A 347 -29.13 -0.74 2.29
C LEU A 347 -29.69 0.64 2.66
N PRO A 348 -30.80 0.70 3.41
CA PRO A 348 -31.34 1.96 3.90
C PRO A 348 -30.37 2.61 4.91
N ASP A 349 -30.18 3.92 4.79
CA ASP A 349 -29.53 4.74 5.80
C ASP A 349 -30.50 5.11 6.95
N GLU A 350 -30.07 5.98 7.86
CA GLU A 350 -30.89 6.43 8.99
C GLU A 350 -32.18 7.15 8.58
N LYS A 351 -32.23 7.69 7.36
CA LYS A 351 -33.40 8.37 6.78
C LYS A 351 -34.25 7.42 5.91
N GLY A 352 -33.84 6.17 5.76
CA GLY A 352 -34.48 5.18 4.90
C GLY A 352 -34.11 5.31 3.42
N GLU A 353 -33.14 6.14 3.07
CA GLU A 353 -32.65 6.26 1.69
C GLU A 353 -31.63 5.15 1.39
N LEU A 354 -31.71 4.56 0.20
CA LEU A 354 -30.77 3.51 -0.18
C LEU A 354 -29.39 4.12 -0.44
N ARG A 355 -28.38 3.62 0.28
CA ARG A 355 -26.99 4.04 0.10
C ARG A 355 -26.50 3.69 -1.30
N LYS A 356 -25.81 4.65 -1.91
CA LYS A 356 -25.26 4.54 -3.27
C LYS A 356 -23.81 4.02 -3.32
N PHE A 357 -23.22 3.73 -2.17
CA PHE A 357 -21.85 3.26 -2.05
C PHE A 357 -21.76 2.17 -0.99
N SER A 358 -20.71 1.34 -1.09
CA SER A 358 -20.45 0.23 -0.18
C SER A 358 -19.76 0.70 1.09
N TRP A 359 -18.68 1.47 0.93
CA TRP A 359 -17.82 1.93 2.00
C TRP A 359 -17.22 3.30 1.67
N LEU A 360 -16.80 4.02 2.70
CA LEU A 360 -15.98 5.23 2.59
C LEU A 360 -14.65 4.94 3.30
N ALA A 361 -13.52 5.17 2.61
CA ALA A 361 -12.21 4.93 3.20
C ALA A 361 -11.95 5.94 4.33
N VAL A 362 -11.53 5.43 5.49
CA VAL A 362 -11.11 6.23 6.64
C VAL A 362 -9.63 6.58 6.50
N SER A 363 -8.85 5.59 6.10
CA SER A 363 -7.39 5.67 6.05
C SER A 363 -6.84 4.56 5.17
N GLY A 364 -5.70 4.79 4.54
CA GLY A 364 -4.94 3.73 3.90
C GLY A 364 -3.43 3.93 3.97
N GLU A 365 -2.69 2.84 3.75
CA GLU A 365 -1.24 2.78 3.92
C GLU A 365 -0.50 3.50 2.79
N ASN A 366 -0.94 3.35 1.54
CA ASN A 366 -0.16 3.82 0.41
C ASN A 366 -0.52 5.26 0.05
N PRO A 367 0.34 6.27 0.34
CA PRO A 367 0.05 7.67 0.03
C PRO A 367 -0.21 7.96 -1.46
N ALA A 368 0.29 7.11 -2.38
CA ALA A 368 0.05 7.32 -3.81
C ALA A 368 -1.39 7.04 -4.21
N TYR A 369 -2.06 6.08 -3.56
CA TYR A 369 -3.40 5.60 -3.96
C TYR A 369 -4.47 5.90 -2.92
N ASP A 370 -4.11 5.88 -1.64
CA ASP A 370 -5.06 5.85 -0.51
C ASP A 370 -5.23 7.21 0.19
N PHE A 371 -4.56 8.27 -0.27
CA PHE A 371 -4.57 9.58 0.40
C PHE A 371 -5.47 10.64 -0.24
N PHE A 372 -6.09 10.34 -1.40
CA PHE A 372 -7.04 11.26 -2.01
C PHE A 372 -8.27 11.50 -1.11
N PRO A 373 -8.81 12.73 -1.03
CA PRO A 373 -10.02 13.00 -0.27
C PRO A 373 -11.25 12.22 -0.78
N CYS A 374 -12.19 11.95 0.12
CA CYS A 374 -13.54 11.46 -0.19
C CYS A 374 -13.55 10.18 -1.03
N GLN A 375 -12.90 9.11 -0.56
CA GLN A 375 -12.77 7.86 -1.33
C GLN A 375 -13.93 6.90 -1.09
N PHE A 376 -14.95 6.99 -1.92
CA PHE A 376 -16.04 6.04 -1.96
C PHE A 376 -15.62 4.75 -2.66
N GLN A 377 -16.03 3.64 -2.09
CA GLN A 377 -15.90 2.32 -2.68
C GLN A 377 -17.29 1.80 -3.05
N ILE A 378 -17.44 1.29 -4.27
CA ILE A 378 -18.70 0.72 -4.75
C ILE A 378 -18.40 -0.70 -5.24
N TRP A 379 -18.91 -1.69 -4.51
CA TRP A 379 -18.71 -3.12 -4.76
C TRP A 379 -20.04 -3.80 -5.01
N TYR A 380 -20.15 -4.57 -6.09
CA TYR A 380 -21.41 -5.24 -6.44
C TYR A 380 -21.20 -6.40 -7.42
N ARG A 381 -22.16 -7.35 -7.42
CA ARG A 381 -22.18 -8.42 -8.42
C ARG A 381 -22.70 -7.91 -9.75
N GLY A 382 -22.12 -8.40 -10.84
CA GLY A 382 -22.71 -8.27 -12.17
C GLY A 382 -23.69 -9.40 -12.49
N LYS A 383 -24.28 -9.35 -13.67
CA LYS A 383 -25.28 -10.32 -14.17
C LYS A 383 -24.78 -11.76 -14.31
N GLY A 384 -23.46 -11.97 -14.39
CA GLY A 384 -22.84 -13.29 -14.56
C GLY A 384 -22.39 -13.94 -13.25
N ARG A 385 -22.43 -15.27 -13.19
CA ARG A 385 -21.82 -16.03 -12.08
C ARG A 385 -20.32 -15.73 -12.04
N ASN A 386 -19.80 -15.37 -10.87
CA ASN A 386 -18.41 -14.95 -10.62
C ASN A 386 -18.00 -13.60 -11.26
N VAL A 387 -18.95 -12.75 -11.65
CA VAL A 387 -18.66 -11.37 -12.06
C VAL A 387 -18.87 -10.46 -10.86
N PHE A 388 -17.80 -9.84 -10.39
CA PHE A 388 -17.84 -8.84 -9.32
C PHE A 388 -17.15 -7.56 -9.81
N TRP A 389 -17.70 -6.42 -9.45
CA TRP A 389 -17.24 -5.10 -9.89
C TRP A 389 -16.81 -4.26 -8.70
N TYR A 390 -15.81 -3.43 -8.95
CA TYR A 390 -15.34 -2.41 -8.03
C TYR A 390 -15.20 -1.09 -8.76
N ASN A 391 -15.88 -0.06 -8.25
CA ASN A 391 -15.76 1.30 -8.77
C ASN A 391 -15.29 2.21 -7.63
N PRO A 392 -13.98 2.47 -7.49
CA PRO A 392 -13.51 3.54 -6.62
C PRO A 392 -13.89 4.89 -7.21
N VAL A 393 -14.41 5.77 -6.35
CA VAL A 393 -14.73 7.16 -6.67
C VAL A 393 -14.05 8.05 -5.64
N PHE A 394 -13.18 8.94 -6.09
CA PHE A 394 -12.42 9.79 -5.18
C PHE A 394 -12.20 11.18 -5.75
N LYS A 395 -11.95 12.13 -4.86
CA LYS A 395 -11.74 13.53 -5.19
C LYS A 395 -10.25 13.79 -5.34
N VAL A 396 -9.88 14.52 -6.39
CA VAL A 396 -8.48 14.90 -6.65
C VAL A 396 -8.39 16.41 -6.61
N ASN A 397 -7.58 16.92 -5.69
CA ASN A 397 -7.12 18.30 -5.70
C ASN A 397 -5.95 18.36 -6.69
N THR A 398 -6.22 18.85 -7.89
CA THR A 398 -5.28 18.84 -9.00
C THR A 398 -4.15 19.84 -8.74
N LEU A 399 -2.98 19.60 -9.33
CA LEU A 399 -1.82 20.51 -9.22
C LEU A 399 -2.09 21.91 -9.79
N ASP A 400 -3.14 22.09 -10.60
CA ASP A 400 -3.58 23.40 -11.09
C ASP A 400 -4.69 24.04 -10.23
N GLY A 401 -4.91 23.53 -9.01
CA GLY A 401 -5.79 24.11 -8.00
C GLY A 401 -7.28 23.83 -8.20
N ARG A 402 -7.64 22.94 -9.13
CA ARG A 402 -9.03 22.49 -9.33
C ARG A 402 -9.31 21.28 -8.44
N THR A 403 -10.59 20.98 -8.32
CA THR A 403 -11.07 19.80 -7.63
C THR A 403 -11.91 19.01 -8.61
N VAL A 404 -11.55 17.74 -8.84
CA VAL A 404 -12.22 16.88 -9.81
C VAL A 404 -12.52 15.51 -9.21
N TRP A 405 -13.66 14.93 -9.57
CA TRP A 405 -13.96 13.54 -9.27
C TRP A 405 -13.28 12.62 -10.27
N ARG A 406 -12.68 11.55 -9.75
CA ARG A 406 -12.16 10.46 -10.55
C ARG A 406 -12.89 9.18 -10.19
N ARG A 407 -13.11 8.37 -11.21
CA ARG A 407 -13.74 7.05 -11.10
C ARG A 407 -13.02 6.11 -12.05
N SER A 408 -12.82 4.88 -11.60
CA SER A 408 -12.20 3.82 -12.38
C SER A 408 -13.07 2.56 -12.33
N ASP A 409 -12.93 1.66 -13.30
CA ASP A 409 -13.80 0.50 -13.48
C ASP A 409 -13.01 -0.81 -13.39
N TYR A 410 -13.17 -1.54 -12.30
CA TYR A 410 -12.40 -2.73 -12.01
C TYR A 410 -13.30 -3.95 -12.10
N ARG A 411 -12.90 -4.87 -12.97
CA ARG A 411 -13.46 -6.22 -12.95
C ARG A 411 -12.69 -7.07 -11.96
N CYS A 412 -13.42 -7.68 -11.05
CA CYS A 412 -12.90 -8.54 -10.00
C CYS A 412 -13.37 -9.98 -10.23
N ARG A 413 -12.53 -10.94 -9.90
CA ARG A 413 -12.92 -12.36 -9.82
C ARG A 413 -12.55 -12.92 -8.46
N ARG A 414 -13.32 -13.92 -8.02
CA ARG A 414 -12.98 -14.73 -6.85
C ARG A 414 -11.64 -15.44 -7.10
N ALA A 415 -10.77 -15.47 -6.10
CA ALA A 415 -9.71 -16.47 -6.02
C ALA A 415 -10.27 -17.79 -5.47
N ASP A 416 -9.45 -18.83 -5.37
CA ASP A 416 -9.87 -20.12 -4.81
C ASP A 416 -10.16 -20.03 -3.31
N SER A 417 -9.40 -19.19 -2.58
CA SER A 417 -9.66 -18.91 -1.17
C SER A 417 -10.75 -17.83 -1.04
N PRO A 418 -11.84 -18.09 -0.28
CA PRO A 418 -12.76 -17.06 0.16
C PRO A 418 -12.04 -15.87 0.81
N GLY A 419 -12.62 -14.68 0.68
CA GLY A 419 -12.02 -13.42 1.16
C GLY A 419 -10.86 -12.90 0.31
N THR A 420 -10.48 -13.57 -0.79
CA THR A 420 -9.48 -13.08 -1.75
C THR A 420 -10.09 -12.80 -3.12
N PHE A 421 -9.80 -11.63 -3.68
CA PHE A 421 -10.28 -11.16 -4.98
C PHE A 421 -9.09 -10.82 -5.87
N ILE A 422 -9.16 -11.19 -7.15
CA ILE A 422 -8.14 -10.87 -8.15
C ILE A 422 -8.69 -9.83 -9.12
N PHE A 423 -7.88 -8.79 -9.36
CA PHE A 423 -8.22 -7.66 -10.20
C PHE A 423 -7.40 -7.73 -11.48
N SER A 424 -8.07 -7.42 -12.58
CA SER A 424 -7.40 -7.14 -13.85
C SER A 424 -8.09 -5.93 -14.44
N PHE A 425 -7.35 -4.84 -14.56
CA PHE A 425 -7.88 -3.58 -15.07
C PHE A 425 -6.81 -2.85 -15.87
N MET A 426 -7.25 -1.94 -16.72
CA MET A 426 -6.42 -1.00 -17.42
C MET A 426 -6.78 0.40 -16.93
N ASP A 427 -5.85 1.05 -16.24
CA ASP A 427 -6.00 2.45 -15.81
C ASP A 427 -4.88 3.27 -16.44
N ASN A 428 -5.24 4.42 -17.01
CA ASN A 428 -4.30 5.34 -17.66
C ASN A 428 -3.35 4.67 -18.69
N GLY A 429 -3.82 3.62 -19.37
CA GLY A 429 -3.08 2.92 -20.42
C GLY A 429 -2.15 1.81 -19.93
N VAL A 430 -2.14 1.53 -18.62
CA VAL A 430 -1.34 0.47 -18.01
C VAL A 430 -2.25 -0.61 -17.45
N THR A 431 -1.94 -1.87 -17.77
CA THR A 431 -2.62 -3.01 -17.17
C THR A 431 -1.96 -3.33 -15.84
N SER A 432 -2.75 -3.41 -14.79
CA SER A 432 -2.30 -3.84 -13.46
C SER A 432 -2.95 -5.18 -13.09
N GLU A 433 -2.16 -6.00 -12.40
CA GLU A 433 -2.65 -7.22 -11.76
C GLU A 433 -2.52 -7.09 -10.25
N GLU A 434 -3.64 -7.23 -9.56
CA GLU A 434 -3.69 -7.09 -8.10
C GLU A 434 -4.46 -8.24 -7.47
N TYR A 435 -4.21 -8.47 -6.18
CA TYR A 435 -5.19 -9.12 -5.32
C TYR A 435 -5.57 -8.21 -4.18
N TRP A 436 -6.81 -8.36 -3.72
CA TRP A 436 -7.28 -7.80 -2.45
C TRP A 436 -7.73 -8.91 -1.53
N ARG A 437 -7.47 -8.75 -0.24
CA ARG A 437 -7.86 -9.67 0.83
C ARG A 437 -8.66 -8.92 1.88
N ILE A 438 -9.73 -9.54 2.35
CA ILE A 438 -10.44 -9.11 3.55
C ILE A 438 -9.63 -9.62 4.74
N VAL A 439 -8.93 -8.74 5.43
CA VAL A 439 -8.06 -9.08 6.56
C VAL A 439 -8.87 -9.23 7.83
N ASP A 440 -9.85 -8.34 8.01
CA ASP A 440 -10.84 -8.42 9.07
C ASP A 440 -12.07 -7.57 8.72
N ALA A 441 -13.20 -7.87 9.35
CA ALA A 441 -14.40 -7.06 9.28
C ALA A 441 -15.24 -7.22 10.55
N ALA A 442 -15.89 -6.14 10.97
CA ALA A 442 -16.87 -6.21 12.04
C ALA A 442 -18.08 -7.07 11.64
N ASP A 443 -18.65 -7.81 12.60
CA ASP A 443 -19.83 -8.63 12.34
C ASP A 443 -21.04 -7.76 11.94
N ASP A 444 -21.13 -6.55 12.46
CA ASP A 444 -22.17 -5.56 12.14
C ASP A 444 -21.83 -4.66 10.95
N LEU A 445 -20.70 -4.90 10.27
CA LEU A 445 -20.19 -4.07 9.18
C LEU A 445 -19.94 -2.60 9.57
N SER A 446 -19.69 -2.32 10.85
CA SER A 446 -19.25 -0.99 11.31
C SER A 446 -17.89 -0.61 10.73
N TRP A 447 -17.03 -1.57 10.39
CA TRP A 447 -15.76 -1.35 9.70
C TRP A 447 -15.31 -2.61 8.94
N ALA A 448 -14.44 -2.42 7.96
CA ALA A 448 -13.72 -3.49 7.25
C ALA A 448 -12.28 -3.07 6.94
N LEU A 449 -11.36 -4.02 7.05
CA LEU A 449 -9.94 -3.85 6.73
C LEU A 449 -9.57 -4.71 5.54
N TYR A 450 -9.06 -4.05 4.50
CA TYR A 450 -8.60 -4.69 3.28
C TYR A 450 -7.09 -4.56 3.16
N TYR A 451 -6.45 -5.57 2.60
CA TYR A 451 -5.06 -5.51 2.15
C TYR A 451 -5.00 -5.76 0.66
N TYR A 452 -4.14 -5.04 -0.05
CA TYR A 452 -3.89 -5.24 -1.47
C TYR A 452 -2.41 -5.32 -1.78
N ALA A 453 -2.09 -6.11 -2.81
CA ALA A 453 -0.79 -6.09 -3.44
C ALA A 453 -0.98 -6.13 -4.96
N GLY A 454 -0.23 -5.29 -5.65
CA GLY A 454 -0.36 -5.08 -7.09
C GLY A 454 0.97 -4.87 -7.79
N ALA A 455 0.93 -5.03 -9.10
CA ALA A 455 1.99 -4.54 -9.98
C ALA A 455 1.40 -4.00 -11.28
N ALA A 456 1.81 -2.77 -11.60
CA ALA A 456 1.70 -2.18 -12.90
C ALA A 456 2.93 -2.64 -13.72
N LYS A 457 2.90 -3.91 -14.14
CA LYS A 457 4.03 -4.65 -14.70
C LYS A 457 4.84 -3.85 -15.72
N SER A 458 4.16 -3.32 -16.74
CA SER A 458 4.76 -2.54 -17.83
C SER A 458 5.15 -1.12 -17.45
N ALA A 459 4.65 -0.59 -16.34
CA ALA A 459 5.12 0.68 -15.77
C ALA A 459 6.33 0.48 -14.84
N GLY A 460 6.69 -0.76 -14.51
CA GLY A 460 7.81 -1.05 -13.61
C GLY A 460 7.48 -0.82 -12.13
N GLN A 461 6.21 -0.59 -11.80
CA GLN A 461 5.79 -0.26 -10.43
C GLN A 461 5.13 -1.46 -9.77
N SER A 462 5.55 -1.72 -8.53
CA SER A 462 4.92 -2.65 -7.61
C SER A 462 4.48 -1.89 -6.38
N TYR A 463 3.39 -2.34 -5.76
CA TYR A 463 2.80 -1.65 -4.63
C TYR A 463 2.07 -2.64 -3.73
N ILE A 464 2.05 -2.29 -2.45
CA ILE A 464 1.22 -2.89 -1.43
C ILE A 464 0.48 -1.77 -0.70
N GLY A 465 -0.58 -2.14 0.01
CA GLY A 465 -1.31 -1.22 0.86
C GLY A 465 -2.34 -1.95 1.71
N ALA A 466 -2.88 -1.23 2.68
CA ALA A 466 -4.13 -1.59 3.34
C ALA A 466 -5.09 -0.40 3.38
N VAL A 467 -6.38 -0.68 3.38
CA VAL A 467 -7.44 0.34 3.50
C VAL A 467 -8.39 -0.05 4.61
N LEU A 468 -8.56 0.84 5.58
CA LEU A 468 -9.62 0.77 6.57
C LEU A 468 -10.82 1.57 6.05
N ALA A 469 -11.99 0.94 6.03
CA ALA A 469 -13.21 1.56 5.52
C ALA A 469 -14.39 1.40 6.48
N THR A 470 -15.24 2.42 6.55
CA THR A 470 -16.43 2.49 7.41
C THR A 470 -17.61 3.05 6.60
N PRO A 471 -18.87 2.88 7.05
CA PRO A 471 -20.03 3.41 6.33
C PRO A 471 -20.10 4.95 6.27
N ASP A 472 -19.40 5.63 7.16
CA ASP A 472 -19.45 7.09 7.33
C ASP A 472 -18.10 7.78 7.13
N GLY A 473 -17.03 7.02 6.87
CA GLY A 473 -15.68 7.55 6.65
C GLY A 473 -15.00 8.08 7.91
N LYS A 474 -15.53 7.76 9.10
CA LYS A 474 -14.91 8.11 10.39
C LYS A 474 -14.14 6.94 10.96
N TRP A 475 -13.14 7.21 11.79
CA TRP A 475 -12.44 6.17 12.53
C TRP A 475 -13.40 5.36 13.42
N PRO A 476 -13.26 4.02 13.50
CA PRO A 476 -14.04 3.17 14.38
C PRO A 476 -14.04 3.65 15.83
N SER A 477 -15.03 3.21 16.61
CA SER A 477 -15.12 3.56 18.03
C SER A 477 -13.93 3.03 18.83
N ASP A 478 -13.60 3.66 19.96
CA ASP A 478 -12.46 3.25 20.80
C ASP A 478 -12.54 1.78 21.25
N ALA A 479 -13.75 1.23 21.37
CA ALA A 479 -13.99 -0.17 21.71
C ALA A 479 -13.49 -1.15 20.63
N GLU A 480 -13.50 -0.74 19.35
CA GLU A 480 -13.06 -1.56 18.22
C GLU A 480 -11.59 -1.34 17.87
N MET A 481 -11.02 -0.19 18.24
CA MET A 481 -9.71 0.19 17.76
C MET A 481 -8.56 -0.76 18.17
N ALA A 482 -8.66 -1.43 19.33
CA ALA A 482 -7.69 -2.46 19.71
C ALA A 482 -7.69 -3.65 18.73
N ARG A 483 -8.87 -4.02 18.20
CA ARG A 483 -9.01 -5.04 17.17
C ARG A 483 -8.46 -4.54 15.83
N VAL A 484 -8.75 -3.29 15.46
CA VAL A 484 -8.24 -2.69 14.23
C VAL A 484 -6.71 -2.68 14.21
N GLU A 485 -6.08 -2.26 15.31
CA GLU A 485 -4.61 -2.23 15.42
C GLU A 485 -3.99 -3.63 15.41
N ASP A 486 -4.62 -4.61 16.08
CA ASP A 486 -4.19 -6.01 16.02
C ASP A 486 -4.31 -6.57 14.60
N SER A 487 -5.42 -6.30 13.90
CA SER A 487 -5.65 -6.76 12.52
C SER A 487 -4.73 -6.07 11.51
N LEU A 488 -4.38 -4.79 11.71
CA LEU A 488 -3.33 -4.11 10.93
C LEU A 488 -1.97 -4.76 11.18
N TRP A 489 -1.62 -4.93 12.46
CA TRP A 489 -0.29 -5.39 12.81
C TRP A 489 -0.08 -6.87 12.48
N ARG A 490 -0.89 -7.74 13.06
CA ARG A 490 -0.79 -9.19 12.86
C ARG A 490 -1.30 -9.59 11.49
N GLY A 491 -2.38 -8.98 11.01
CA GLY A 491 -3.00 -9.37 9.73
C GLY A 491 -2.32 -8.79 8.50
N CYS A 492 -1.78 -7.56 8.57
CA CYS A 492 -1.12 -6.92 7.42
C CYS A 492 0.39 -6.71 7.58
N GLY A 493 0.91 -6.76 8.81
CA GLY A 493 2.29 -6.33 9.09
C GLY A 493 2.44 -4.81 9.09
N ILE A 494 1.35 -4.07 9.26
CA ILE A 494 1.28 -2.61 9.14
C ILE A 494 1.08 -1.99 10.52
N LYS A 495 1.78 -0.90 10.81
CA LYS A 495 1.59 -0.09 12.00
C LYS A 495 0.58 1.02 11.75
N ILE A 496 -0.14 1.42 12.80
CA ILE A 496 -1.17 2.47 12.69
C ILE A 496 -0.60 3.83 12.21
N TRP A 497 0.66 4.13 12.48
CA TRP A 497 1.34 5.34 12.00
C TRP A 497 1.76 5.25 10.52
N GLU A 498 1.70 4.08 9.89
CA GLU A 498 1.85 3.92 8.44
C GLU A 498 0.54 4.26 7.70
N MET A 499 -0.59 4.37 8.41
CA MET A 499 -1.90 4.63 7.84
C MET A 499 -2.14 6.15 7.67
N CYS A 500 -2.30 6.62 6.44
CA CYS A 500 -2.61 8.01 6.12
C CYS A 500 -4.12 8.25 6.20
N GLN A 501 -4.55 9.25 6.99
CA GLN A 501 -5.98 9.57 7.14
C GLN A 501 -6.56 10.22 5.87
N VAL A 502 -7.73 9.76 5.46
CA VAL A 502 -8.48 10.32 4.33
C VAL A 502 -9.32 11.49 4.82
N ASP A 503 -9.26 12.62 4.11
CA ASP A 503 -10.17 13.74 4.34
C ASP A 503 -11.55 13.48 3.73
N ASN A 504 -12.53 13.22 4.59
CA ASN A 504 -13.93 13.00 4.23
C ASN A 504 -14.84 14.21 4.55
N SER A 505 -14.28 15.37 4.90
CA SER A 505 -15.04 16.55 5.34
C SER A 505 -16.06 17.06 4.33
N THR A 506 -15.80 16.84 3.04
CA THR A 506 -16.66 17.28 1.92
C THR A 506 -17.31 16.12 1.15
N ALA A 507 -17.27 14.90 1.71
CA ALA A 507 -17.74 13.70 1.02
C ALA A 507 -19.24 13.78 0.67
N PHE A 508 -20.03 14.46 1.50
CA PHE A 508 -21.49 14.55 1.37
C PHE A 508 -21.99 15.88 0.80
N ASP A 509 -21.11 16.72 0.25
CA ASP A 509 -21.47 18.02 -0.34
C ASP A 509 -22.22 17.92 -1.68
N GLY A 510 -22.30 16.71 -2.25
CA GLY A 510 -23.32 16.35 -3.23
C GLY A 510 -22.96 16.63 -4.69
N ASP A 511 -22.03 15.86 -5.25
CA ASP A 511 -21.79 15.74 -6.70
C ASP A 511 -20.98 14.48 -7.09
N ALA A 512 -20.66 13.61 -6.13
CA ALA A 512 -19.88 12.40 -6.37
C ALA A 512 -20.62 11.44 -7.34
N PRO A 513 -19.97 10.92 -8.39
CA PRO A 513 -20.58 10.03 -9.38
C PRO A 513 -20.69 8.58 -8.85
N LEU A 514 -21.61 8.36 -7.91
CA LEU A 514 -21.76 7.11 -7.16
C LEU A 514 -22.64 6.06 -7.85
N ASP A 515 -23.18 6.34 -9.03
CA ASP A 515 -23.96 5.32 -9.74
C ASP A 515 -23.02 4.20 -10.26
N PRO A 516 -23.35 2.92 -10.01
CA PRO A 516 -22.62 1.78 -10.55
C PRO A 516 -22.43 1.89 -12.07
N LEU A 517 -21.23 1.56 -12.57
CA LEU A 517 -20.94 1.57 -14.02
C LEU A 517 -21.60 0.42 -14.79
N HIS A 518 -22.05 -0.60 -14.07
CA HIS A 518 -22.74 -1.77 -14.60
C HIS A 518 -23.98 -2.05 -13.77
N GLU A 519 -24.98 -2.71 -14.35
CA GLU A 519 -26.21 -3.09 -13.66
C GLU A 519 -25.89 -3.95 -12.41
N PRO A 520 -26.23 -3.47 -11.19
CA PRO A 520 -25.86 -4.16 -9.96
C PRO A 520 -26.85 -5.27 -9.60
N TYR A 521 -26.32 -6.40 -9.13
CA TYR A 521 -27.10 -7.45 -8.46
C TYR A 521 -26.75 -7.49 -6.98
N LEU A 522 -27.65 -6.97 -6.14
CA LEU A 522 -27.42 -6.80 -4.71
C LEU A 522 -27.65 -8.10 -3.93
N ILE A 523 -26.78 -8.36 -2.96
CA ILE A 523 -26.91 -9.45 -1.99
C ILE A 523 -27.92 -9.01 -0.92
N ALA A 524 -28.95 -9.83 -0.71
CA ALA A 524 -29.95 -9.62 0.35
C ALA A 524 -29.35 -9.89 1.74
N ASP A 525 -29.90 -9.25 2.77
CA ASP A 525 -29.53 -9.45 4.18
C ASP A 525 -29.99 -10.78 4.76
#